data_AF-A0A2I0WLD7-F1
#
_entry.id   AF-A0A2I0WLD7-F1
#
_cell.length_a   1.000
_cell.length_b   1.000
_cell.length_c   1.000
_cell.angle_alpha   90.00
_cell.angle_beta   90.00
_cell.angle_gamma   90.00
#
_symmetry.space_group_name_H-M   'P 1'
#
loop_
_entity.id
_entity.type
_entity.pdbx_description
1 polymer ?
#
loop_
_entity_poly.entity_id
_entity_poly.type
_entity_poly.pdbx_seq_one_letter_code
_entity_poly.pdbx_strand_id
1 'polypeptide(L)'
;MFTDIRKSVKRPLWIGEVIWAELNAAWGSEEYSRKRDQNRQNRASDVGGLGSSLHTGGSVPHTEHRRRLVMNFKYFLNFSLIYINKILLIQTESHA
;
A
#
# COMPACT_ATOMS: atom_id res chain seq x y z
N MET A 1 3.01 -2.89 23.27
CA MET A 1 4.12 -3.48 24.06
C MET A 1 5.04 -2.41 24.66
N PHE A 2 5.99 -1.79 23.94
CA PHE A 2 6.87 -0.74 24.53
C PHE A 2 6.15 0.54 24.92
N THR A 3 5.12 0.93 24.19
CA THR A 3 4.28 2.09 24.54
C THR A 3 3.56 1.89 25.88
N ASP A 4 3.11 0.67 26.16
CA ASP A 4 2.38 0.33 27.39
C ASP A 4 3.35 0.28 28.57
N ILE A 5 4.53 -0.29 28.36
CA ILE A 5 5.64 -0.27 29.34
C ILE A 5 5.98 1.17 29.72
N ARG A 6 6.19 2.06 28.74
CA ARG A 6 6.46 3.48 28.99
C ARG A 6 5.31 4.17 29.74
N LYS A 7 4.06 3.92 29.36
CA LYS A 7 2.88 4.50 30.04
C LYS A 7 2.73 4.00 31.48
N SER A 8 3.08 2.75 31.74
CA SER A 8 2.95 2.14 33.06
C SER A 8 4.00 2.63 34.06
N VAL A 9 5.12 3.18 33.57
CA VAL A 9 6.29 3.62 34.36
C VAL A 9 6.86 2.51 35.27
N LYS A 10 6.47 1.25 35.02
CA LYS A 10 6.93 0.08 35.77
C LYS A 10 7.98 -0.66 34.96
N ARG A 11 9.13 -0.93 35.59
CA ARG A 11 10.19 -1.75 35.00
C ARG A 11 9.72 -3.20 34.84
N PRO A 12 9.77 -3.78 33.64
CA PRO A 12 9.54 -5.22 33.46
C PRO A 12 10.71 -6.03 34.04
N LEU A 13 10.41 -7.23 34.57
CA LEU A 13 11.42 -8.13 35.17
C LEU A 13 12.56 -8.51 34.20
N TRP A 14 12.28 -8.54 32.90
CA TRP A 14 13.24 -8.89 31.85
C TRP A 14 14.10 -7.72 31.36
N ILE A 15 13.86 -6.48 31.81
CA ILE A 15 14.72 -5.32 31.52
C ILE A 15 15.64 -5.07 32.72
N GLY A 16 16.95 -5.10 32.49
CA GLY A 16 17.95 -4.73 33.50
C GLY A 16 17.85 -3.26 33.92
N GLU A 17 18.26 -2.95 35.15
CA GLU A 17 18.08 -1.59 35.73
C GLU A 17 18.80 -0.49 34.96
N VAL A 18 20.00 -0.78 34.47
CA VAL A 18 20.80 0.18 33.69
C VAL A 18 20.06 0.57 32.40
N ILE A 19 19.60 -0.43 31.64
CA ILE A 19 18.83 -0.21 30.40
C ILE A 19 17.51 0.49 30.69
N TRP A 20 16.86 0.20 31.81
CA TRP A 20 15.64 0.90 32.23
C TRP A 20 15.89 2.39 32.51
N ALA A 21 16.99 2.73 33.16
CA ALA A 21 17.36 4.11 33.42
C ALA A 21 17.65 4.87 32.11
N GLU A 22 18.40 4.25 31.19
CA GLU A 22 18.69 4.81 29.88
C GLU A 22 17.41 5.04 29.04
N LEU A 23 16.48 4.08 29.06
CA LEU A 23 15.19 4.22 28.38
C LEU A 23 14.36 5.38 28.94
N ASN A 24 14.32 5.53 30.26
CA ASN A 24 13.61 6.64 30.89
C ASN A 24 14.25 7.99 30.56
N ALA A 25 15.59 8.07 30.56
CA ALA A 25 16.30 9.27 30.15
C ALA A 25 16.01 9.63 28.68
N ALA A 26 16.06 8.64 27.79
CA ALA A 26 15.75 8.83 26.38
C ALA A 26 14.29 9.27 26.16
N TRP A 27 13.33 8.66 26.86
CA TRP A 27 11.92 9.01 26.77
C TRP A 27 11.59 10.37 27.41
N GLY A 28 12.36 10.82 28.38
CA GLY A 28 12.23 12.13 29.01
C GLY A 28 12.88 13.27 28.23
N SER A 29 13.63 12.96 27.16
CA SER A 29 14.27 13.99 26.33
C SER A 29 13.26 14.81 25.53
N GLU A 30 13.53 16.11 25.38
CA GLU A 30 12.72 17.02 24.56
C GLU A 30 12.66 16.57 23.09
N GLU A 31 13.77 16.03 22.59
CA GLU A 31 13.85 15.49 21.23
C GLU A 31 12.86 14.34 21.01
N TYR A 32 12.75 13.44 21.99
CA TYR A 32 11.80 12.33 21.94
C TYR A 32 10.36 12.83 21.96
N SER A 33 10.03 13.79 22.84
CA SER A 33 8.71 14.41 22.93
C SER A 33 8.32 15.08 21.61
N ARG A 34 9.22 15.90 21.04
CA ARG A 34 9.00 16.54 19.75
C ARG A 34 8.76 15.55 18.61
N LYS A 35 9.59 14.50 18.51
CA LYS A 35 9.42 13.43 17.50
C LYS A 35 8.11 12.66 17.70
N ARG A 36 7.75 12.38 18.96
CA ARG A 36 6.50 11.69 19.30
C ARG A 36 5.30 12.52 18.86
N ASP A 37 5.29 13.82 19.15
CA ASP A 37 4.19 14.71 18.83
C ASP A 37 4.09 14.95 17.33
N GLN A 38 5.21 15.12 16.64
CA GLN A 38 5.23 15.14 15.17
C GLN A 38 4.67 13.84 14.59
N ASN A 39 5.07 12.66 15.08
CA ASN A 39 4.55 11.37 14.60
C ASN A 39 3.08 11.15 14.98
N ARG A 40 2.60 11.78 16.06
CA ARG A 40 1.18 11.81 16.41
C ARG A 40 0.43 12.69 15.42
N GLN A 41 0.96 13.87 15.14
CA GLN A 41 0.41 14.79 14.14
C GLN A 41 0.44 14.18 12.74
N ASN A 42 1.49 13.48 12.32
CA ASN A 42 1.54 12.83 11.00
C ASN A 42 0.53 11.67 10.86
N ARG A 43 0.15 11.05 11.98
CA ARG A 43 -0.91 10.03 12.02
C ARG A 43 -2.31 10.64 12.11
N ALA A 44 -2.43 11.76 12.82
CA ALA A 44 -3.67 12.51 12.99
C ALA A 44 -3.91 13.53 11.86
N SER A 45 -2.89 13.82 11.05
CA SER A 45 -2.99 14.54 9.81
C SER A 45 -3.65 13.57 8.85
N ASP A 46 -4.97 13.56 8.92
CA ASP A 46 -5.76 13.44 7.71
C ASP A 46 -5.14 14.39 6.70
N VAL A 47 -4.40 13.79 5.76
CA VAL A 47 -4.48 14.06 4.33
C VAL A 47 -4.93 15.48 4.07
N GLY A 48 -4.03 16.39 3.69
CA GLY A 48 -4.31 17.82 3.48
C GLY A 48 -5.59 18.10 2.66
N GLY A 49 -6.75 18.06 3.32
CA GLY A 49 -8.08 18.16 2.71
C GLY A 49 -8.68 16.91 2.04
N LEU A 50 -8.17 15.68 2.21
CA LEU A 50 -8.74 14.50 1.51
C LEU A 50 -8.83 13.20 2.33
N GLY A 51 -9.12 13.27 3.62
CA GLY A 51 -9.62 12.16 4.45
C GLY A 51 -8.75 10.90 4.58
N SER A 52 -8.99 10.13 5.64
CA SER A 52 -8.36 8.83 5.94
C SER A 52 -7.99 8.07 4.68
N SER A 53 -6.71 7.74 4.47
CA SER A 53 -6.15 7.03 3.30
C SER A 53 -7.25 6.31 2.53
N LEU A 54 -7.85 7.02 1.57
CA LEU A 54 -9.01 6.51 0.88
C LEU A 54 -8.42 5.40 0.02
N HIS A 55 -8.62 4.15 0.42
CA HIS A 55 -8.39 3.02 -0.45
C HIS A 55 -9.46 3.10 -1.55
N THR A 56 -9.29 4.05 -2.47
CA THR A 56 -10.24 4.39 -3.54
C THR A 56 -10.48 3.19 -4.46
N GLY A 57 -9.53 2.26 -4.51
CA GLY A 57 -9.64 1.03 -5.27
C GLY A 57 -10.13 -0.13 -4.43
N GLY A 58 -11.25 -0.01 -3.73
CA GLY A 58 -11.89 -1.11 -2.99
C GLY A 58 -11.84 -2.45 -3.74
N SER A 59 -11.87 -3.56 -3.02
CA SER A 59 -11.66 -4.90 -3.59
C SER A 59 -12.53 -5.14 -4.83
N VAL A 60 -11.90 -5.52 -5.95
CA VAL A 60 -12.62 -5.87 -7.18
C VAL A 60 -13.42 -7.15 -6.93
N PRO A 61 -14.76 -7.13 -7.09
CA PRO A 61 -15.56 -8.33 -6.88
C PRO A 61 -15.20 -9.40 -7.92
N HIS A 62 -15.29 -10.66 -7.52
CA HIS A 62 -14.89 -11.79 -8.35
C HIS A 62 -15.65 -11.84 -9.70
N THR A 63 -16.90 -11.37 -9.71
CA THR A 63 -17.72 -11.21 -10.93
C THR A 63 -17.13 -10.21 -11.92
N GLU A 64 -16.62 -9.07 -11.43
CA GLU A 64 -15.98 -8.05 -12.26
C GLU A 64 -14.62 -8.53 -12.78
N HIS A 65 -13.86 -9.24 -11.95
CA HIS A 65 -12.62 -9.88 -12.41
C HIS A 65 -12.89 -10.89 -13.55
N ARG A 66 -13.91 -11.75 -13.40
CA ARG A 66 -14.36 -12.68 -14.44
C ARG A 66 -14.76 -11.97 -15.73
N ARG A 67 -15.52 -10.88 -15.63
CA ARG A 67 -15.93 -10.07 -16.78
C ARG A 67 -14.71 -9.52 -17.53
N ARG A 68 -13.72 -8.99 -16.80
CA ARG A 68 -12.46 -8.46 -17.38
C ARG A 68 -11.67 -9.54 -18.13
N LEU A 69 -11.55 -10.75 -17.59
CA LEU A 69 -10.87 -11.86 -18.26
C LEU A 69 -11.53 -12.22 -19.60
N VAL A 70 -12.87 -12.32 -19.63
CA VAL A 70 -13.61 -12.62 -20.86
C VAL A 70 -13.47 -11.51 -21.90
N MET A 71 -13.55 -10.24 -21.48
CA MET A 71 -13.38 -9.11 -22.39
C MET A 71 -11.97 -9.08 -22.98
N ASN A 72 -10.93 -9.21 -22.15
CA ASN A 72 -9.53 -9.22 -22.61
C ASN A 72 -9.27 -10.35 -23.61
N PHE A 73 -9.79 -11.54 -23.36
CA PHE A 73 -9.66 -12.67 -24.28
C PHE A 73 -10.36 -12.39 -25.63
N LYS A 74 -11.57 -11.81 -25.62
CA LYS A 74 -12.27 -11.43 -26.85
C LYS A 74 -11.50 -10.37 -27.65
N TYR A 75 -10.95 -9.34 -27.01
CA TYR A 75 -10.16 -8.33 -27.71
C TYR A 75 -8.89 -8.90 -28.32
N PHE A 76 -8.21 -9.80 -27.60
CA PHE A 76 -7.02 -10.49 -28.09
C PHE A 76 -7.31 -11.31 -29.36
N LEU A 77 -8.39 -12.11 -29.35
CA LEU A 77 -8.79 -12.91 -30.51
C LEU A 77 -9.19 -12.05 -31.71
N ASN A 78 -9.98 -10.99 -31.48
CA ASN A 78 -10.39 -10.09 -32.56
C ASN A 78 -9.19 -9.37 -33.19
N PHE A 79 -8.27 -8.89 -32.38
CA PHE A 79 -7.05 -8.24 -32.87
C PHE A 79 -6.17 -9.21 -33.67
N SER A 80 -5.97 -10.43 -33.16
CA SER A 80 -5.22 -11.48 -33.85
C SER A 80 -5.86 -11.84 -35.20
N LEU A 81 -7.17 -12.02 -35.24
CA LEU A 81 -7.90 -12.34 -36.47
C LEU A 81 -7.79 -11.23 -37.52
N ILE A 82 -7.96 -9.96 -37.12
CA ILE A 82 -7.81 -8.81 -38.03
C ILE A 82 -6.38 -8.75 -38.57
N TYR A 83 -5.39 -8.95 -37.71
CA TYR A 83 -3.98 -8.90 -38.09
C TYR A 83 -3.62 -10.02 -39.09
N ILE A 84 -4.09 -11.25 -38.85
CA ILE A 84 -3.89 -12.39 -39.76
C ILE A 84 -4.55 -12.13 -41.12
N ASN A 85 -5.81 -11.67 -41.14
CA ASN A 85 -6.51 -11.36 -42.38
C ASN A 85 -5.81 -10.27 -43.18
N LYS A 86 -5.25 -9.25 -42.51
CA LYS A 86 -4.49 -8.18 -43.17
C LYS A 86 -3.20 -8.72 -43.81
N ILE A 87 -2.48 -9.62 -43.15
CA ILE A 87 -1.28 -10.26 -43.73
C ILE A 87 -1.66 -11.10 -44.95
N LEU A 88 -2.74 -11.89 -44.85
CA LEU A 88 -3.21 -12.74 -45.94
C LEU A 88 -3.59 -11.91 -47.18
N LEU A 89 -4.31 -10.80 -46.98
CA LEU A 89 -4.72 -9.88 -48.04
C LEU A 89 -3.51 -9.31 -48.80
N ILE A 90 -2.48 -8.87 -48.07
CA ILE A 90 -1.24 -8.33 -48.64
C ILE A 90 -0.51 -9.41 -49.46
N GLN A 91 -0.51 -10.66 -49.00
CA GLN A 91 0.09 -11.76 -49.75
C GLN A 91 -0.68 -12.06 -51.03
N THR A 92 -2.02 -12.03 -51.00
CA THR A 92 -2.83 -12.27 -52.20
C THR A 92 -2.71 -11.17 -53.25
N GLU A 93 -2.55 -9.90 -52.84
CA GLU A 93 -2.37 -8.76 -53.74
C GLU A 93 -0.96 -8.70 -54.33
N SER A 94 0.05 -9.24 -53.63
CA SER A 94 1.44 -9.30 -54.13
C SER A 94 1.67 -10.42 -55.16
N HIS A 95 0.73 -11.36 -55.32
CA HIS A 95 0.83 -12.51 -56.23
C HIS A 95 -0.13 -12.43 -57.42
N ALA A 96 -0.90 -11.33 -57.55
CA ALA A 96 -1.75 -11.01 -58.71
C ALA A 96 -1.03 -10.02 -59.64
#